data_AF-A0A9D7Y1M7-F1
#
_entry.id   AF-A0A9D7Y1M7-F1
#
_cell.length_a   1.000
_cell.length_b   1.000
_cell.length_c   1.000
_cell.angle_alpha   90.00
_cell.angle_beta   90.00
_cell.angle_gamma   90.00
#
_symmetry.space_group_name_H-M   'P 1'
#
loop_
_entity.id
_entity.type
_entity.pdbx_description
1 polymer ?
#
loop_
_entity_poly.entity_id
_entity_poly.type
_entity_poly.pdbx_seq_one_letter_code
_entity_poly.pdbx_strand_id
1 'polypeptide(L)'
;MEKQTITIDSLNNAFALVGSMPTYTSTDRVYNNLIGSGDFKLISNSELKTALASYYKVLDLLNLVQSSHEMIHVQTFSPYIIDNLDYTALKNRSFGHKLPKPVDKNIILNVVKSLKFRNIITAKIRVLSDLQERYMEIQVINDHIIQLLRSR
;
A
#
# COMPACT_ATOMS: atom_id res chain seq x y z
N MET A 1 -5.05 -33.76 -0.66
CA MET A 1 -5.21 -32.33 -0.96
C MET A 1 -5.48 -32.20 -2.44
N GLU A 2 -6.69 -31.79 -2.83
CA GLU A 2 -7.00 -31.51 -4.24
C GLU A 2 -6.03 -30.45 -4.78
N LYS A 3 -5.46 -30.74 -5.95
CA LYS A 3 -4.55 -29.82 -6.63
C LYS A 3 -5.41 -28.69 -7.21
N GLN A 4 -5.57 -27.60 -6.45
CA GLN A 4 -6.24 -26.39 -6.95
C GLN A 4 -5.60 -25.98 -8.27
N THR A 5 -6.36 -26.09 -9.35
CA THR A 5 -5.90 -25.69 -10.68
C THR A 5 -6.19 -24.21 -10.83
N ILE A 6 -5.22 -23.37 -10.48
CA ILE A 6 -5.32 -21.91 -10.64
C ILE A 6 -5.23 -21.60 -12.14
N THR A 7 -6.18 -20.81 -12.66
CA THR A 7 -6.16 -20.38 -14.05
C THR A 7 -5.14 -19.26 -14.27
N ILE A 8 -4.65 -19.11 -15.51
CA ILE A 8 -3.71 -18.03 -15.88
C ILE A 8 -4.33 -16.65 -15.63
N ASP A 9 -5.63 -16.48 -15.90
CA ASP A 9 -6.33 -15.22 -15.65
C ASP A 9 -6.42 -14.91 -14.15
N SER A 10 -6.64 -15.92 -13.31
CA SER A 10 -6.58 -15.76 -11.85
C SER A 10 -5.18 -15.36 -11.36
N LEU A 11 -4.11 -15.93 -11.96
CA LEU A 11 -2.73 -15.53 -11.66
C LEU A 11 -2.47 -14.08 -12.06
N ASN A 12 -2.90 -13.67 -13.26
CA ASN A 12 -2.75 -12.30 -13.73
C ASN A 12 -3.48 -11.29 -12.82
N ASN A 13 -4.70 -11.62 -12.39
CA ASN A 13 -5.44 -10.78 -11.44
C ASN A 13 -4.70 -10.67 -10.09
N ALA A 14 -4.17 -11.78 -9.57
CA ALA A 14 -3.40 -11.77 -8.33
C ALA A 14 -2.14 -10.88 -8.45
N PHE A 15 -1.45 -10.92 -9.59
CA PHE A 15 -0.30 -10.04 -9.84
C PHE A 15 -0.66 -8.58 -9.95
N ALA A 16 -1.78 -8.25 -10.59
CA ALA A 16 -2.28 -6.88 -10.63
C ALA A 16 -2.55 -6.34 -9.22
N LEU A 17 -3.10 -7.16 -8.32
CA LEU A 17 -3.34 -6.79 -6.93
C LEU A 17 -2.03 -6.58 -6.15
N VAL A 18 -1.07 -7.49 -6.25
CA VAL A 18 0.25 -7.35 -5.61
C VAL A 18 1.04 -6.14 -6.16
N GLY A 19 0.80 -5.79 -7.43
CA GLY A 19 1.39 -4.62 -8.06
C GLY A 19 0.80 -3.29 -7.60
N SER A 20 -0.32 -3.29 -6.87
CA SER A 20 -0.92 -2.06 -6.36
C SER A 20 -0.05 -1.39 -5.30
N MET A 21 -0.10 -0.04 -5.27
CA MET A 21 0.61 0.77 -4.28
C MET A 21 -0.39 1.65 -3.52
N PRO A 22 -1.05 1.11 -2.49
CA PRO A 22 -1.93 1.92 -1.66
C PRO A 22 -1.11 3.03 -1.01
N THR A 23 -1.55 4.27 -1.24
CA THR A 23 -0.87 5.48 -0.74
C THR A 23 -1.81 6.13 0.26
N TYR A 24 -1.33 6.32 1.49
CA TYR A 24 -2.03 7.14 2.46
C TYR A 24 -1.65 8.59 2.26
N THR A 25 -2.66 9.44 2.34
CA THR A 25 -2.53 10.89 2.26
C THR A 25 -3.15 11.46 3.51
N SER A 26 -2.32 11.97 4.44
CA SER A 26 -2.83 12.75 5.56
C SER A 26 -3.36 14.08 5.05
N THR A 27 -4.41 14.58 5.70
CA THR A 27 -4.77 15.98 5.62
C THR A 27 -4.46 16.63 6.96
N ASP A 28 -3.69 17.70 7.00
CA ASP A 28 -3.43 18.52 8.19
C ASP A 28 -4.67 19.23 8.76
N ARG A 29 -5.87 18.87 8.28
CA ARG A 29 -7.14 19.46 8.70
C ARG A 29 -7.34 19.39 10.21
N VAL A 30 -6.92 18.32 10.88
CA VAL A 30 -7.10 18.19 12.34
C VAL A 30 -6.26 19.24 13.08
N TYR A 31 -4.98 19.37 12.75
CA TYR A 31 -4.10 20.38 13.36
C TYR A 31 -4.50 21.81 12.98
N ASN A 32 -4.81 22.04 11.70
CA ASN A 32 -5.27 23.34 11.21
C ASN A 32 -6.60 23.76 11.88
N ASN A 33 -7.53 22.82 12.09
CA ASN A 33 -8.77 23.09 12.81
C ASN A 33 -8.52 23.32 14.30
N LEU A 34 -7.57 22.62 14.91
CA LEU A 34 -7.22 22.77 16.33
C LEU A 34 -6.59 24.14 16.65
N ILE A 35 -5.76 24.66 15.74
CA ILE A 35 -5.14 25.99 15.91
C ILE A 35 -6.07 27.10 15.43
N GLY A 36 -6.84 26.84 14.35
CA GLY A 36 -7.76 27.81 13.76
C GLY A 36 -9.09 27.98 14.50
N SER A 37 -9.46 27.08 15.40
CA SER A 37 -10.72 27.16 16.16
C SER A 37 -10.74 28.27 17.22
N GLY A 38 -9.58 28.84 17.57
CA GLY A 38 -9.46 29.82 18.64
C GLY A 38 -9.70 29.26 20.05
N ASP A 39 -9.96 27.95 20.18
CA ASP A 39 -10.17 27.31 21.47
C ASP A 39 -8.82 26.86 22.06
N PHE A 40 -8.16 27.79 22.76
CA PHE A 40 -6.88 27.55 23.45
C PHE A 40 -6.95 26.42 24.50
N LYS A 41 -8.15 25.98 24.93
CA LYS A 41 -8.30 24.82 25.82
C LYS A 41 -7.97 23.50 25.12
N LEU A 42 -7.98 23.45 23.79
CA LEU A 42 -7.52 22.29 23.01
C LEU A 42 -6.00 22.19 23.05
N ILE A 43 -5.31 23.34 23.00
CA ILE A 43 -3.85 23.43 23.12
C ILE A 43 -3.40 23.21 24.57
N SER A 44 -4.25 23.34 25.60
CA SER A 44 -3.84 23.05 26.98
C SER A 44 -3.96 21.57 27.38
N ASN A 45 -4.63 20.73 26.58
CA ASN A 45 -4.79 19.30 26.88
C ASN A 45 -3.51 18.51 26.58
N SER A 46 -2.83 18.04 27.63
CA SER A 46 -1.61 17.23 27.52
C SER A 46 -1.83 15.87 26.84
N GLU A 47 -2.99 15.25 27.06
CA GLU A 47 -3.36 13.97 26.45
C GLU A 47 -3.57 14.14 24.95
N LEU A 48 -4.32 15.16 24.54
CA LEU A 48 -4.52 15.48 23.12
C LEU A 48 -3.21 15.84 22.41
N LYS A 49 -2.32 16.60 23.06
CA LYS A 49 -0.97 16.88 22.52
C LYS A 49 -0.17 15.60 22.29
N THR A 50 -0.22 14.68 23.25
CA THR A 50 0.51 13.41 23.18
C THR A 50 -0.03 12.54 22.05
N ALA A 51 -1.35 12.48 21.90
CA ALA A 51 -2.01 11.76 20.80
C ALA A 51 -1.66 12.35 19.43
N LEU A 52 -1.65 13.69 19.30
CA LEU A 52 -1.25 14.37 18.06
C LEU A 52 0.23 14.18 17.74
N ALA A 53 1.13 14.26 18.74
CA ALA A 53 2.55 13.99 18.54
C ALA A 53 2.77 12.54 18.07
N SER A 54 2.03 11.59 18.65
CA SER A 54 2.06 10.18 18.22
C SER A 54 1.55 10.01 16.79
N TYR A 55 0.45 10.70 16.43
CA TYR A 55 -0.07 10.72 15.07
C TYR A 55 1.00 11.15 14.05
N TYR A 56 1.65 12.29 14.29
CA TYR A 56 2.67 12.82 13.37
C TYR A 56 3.91 11.91 13.29
N LYS A 57 4.33 11.30 14.39
CA LYS A 57 5.43 10.32 14.38
C LYS A 57 5.10 9.12 13.49
N VAL A 58 3.88 8.59 13.59
CA VAL A 58 3.47 7.45 12.75
C VAL A 58 3.31 7.89 11.29
N LEU A 59 2.86 9.12 11.05
CA LEU A 59 2.79 9.68 9.70
C LEU A 59 4.17 9.77 9.03
N ASP A 60 5.20 10.20 9.76
CA ASP A 60 6.57 10.25 9.24
C ASP A 60 7.09 8.84 8.89
N LEU A 61 6.84 7.86 9.76
CA LEU A 61 7.18 6.46 9.50
C LEU A 61 6.43 5.92 8.29
N LEU A 62 5.15 6.28 8.14
CA LEU A 62 4.34 5.88 7.01
C LEU A 62 4.88 6.41 5.69
N ASN A 63 5.25 7.70 5.65
CA ASN A 63 5.87 8.32 4.49
C ASN A 63 7.18 7.61 4.09
N LEU A 64 7.99 7.23 5.08
CA LEU A 64 9.22 6.47 4.84
C LEU A 64 8.95 5.07 4.25
N VAL A 65 7.96 4.35 4.80
CA VAL A 65 7.57 3.02 4.30
C VAL A 65 6.98 3.12 2.89
N GLN A 66 6.13 4.12 2.63
CA GLN A 66 5.56 4.38 1.30
C GLN A 66 6.65 4.70 0.26
N SER A 67 7.64 5.53 0.63
CA SER A 67 8.77 5.84 -0.25
C SER A 67 9.63 4.60 -0.54
N SER A 68 9.86 3.76 0.49
CA SER A 68 10.56 2.48 0.33
C SER A 68 9.77 1.51 -0.56
N HIS A 69 8.45 1.50 -0.44
CA HIS A 69 7.56 0.71 -1.27
C HIS A 69 7.65 1.10 -2.74
N GLU A 70 7.63 2.40 -3.03
CA GLU A 70 7.80 2.94 -4.37
C GLU A 70 9.16 2.54 -4.95
N MET A 71 10.24 2.70 -4.18
CA MET A 71 11.59 2.31 -4.60
C MET A 71 11.67 0.81 -4.95
N ILE A 72 11.16 -0.07 -4.08
CA ILE A 72 11.12 -1.53 -4.34
C ILE A 72 10.25 -1.84 -5.57
N HIS A 73 9.15 -1.12 -5.74
CA HIS A 73 8.29 -1.30 -6.90
C HIS A 73 9.01 -0.94 -8.20
N VAL A 74 9.64 0.24 -8.26
CA VAL A 74 10.30 0.76 -9.46
C VAL A 74 11.59 0.02 -9.79
N GLN A 75 12.40 -0.32 -8.78
CA GLN A 75 13.72 -0.92 -9.00
C GLN A 75 13.68 -2.45 -9.17
N THR A 76 12.67 -3.11 -8.58
CA THR A 76 12.64 -4.58 -8.50
C THR A 76 11.40 -5.19 -9.14
N PHE A 77 10.22 -4.84 -8.64
CA PHE A 77 8.98 -5.51 -9.04
C PHE A 77 8.60 -5.19 -10.48
N SER A 78 8.45 -3.92 -10.84
CA SER A 78 7.99 -3.51 -12.16
C SER A 78 8.90 -3.98 -13.29
N PRO A 79 10.24 -3.81 -13.21
CA PRO A 79 11.15 -4.32 -14.24
C PRO A 79 11.02 -5.84 -14.40
N TYR A 80 11.00 -6.59 -13.29
CA TYR A 80 10.88 -8.04 -13.35
C TYR A 80 9.58 -8.49 -13.99
N ILE A 81 8.47 -7.86 -13.64
CA ILE A 81 7.16 -8.19 -14.18
C ILE A 81 7.10 -7.85 -15.68
N ILE A 82 7.68 -6.73 -16.12
CA ILE A 82 7.78 -6.37 -17.54
C ILE A 82 8.61 -7.40 -18.32
N ASP A 83 9.74 -7.82 -17.78
CA ASP A 83 10.68 -8.71 -18.48
C ASP A 83 10.20 -10.17 -18.53
N ASN A 84 9.34 -10.58 -17.60
CA ASN A 84 9.02 -12.01 -17.40
C ASN A 84 7.53 -12.34 -17.53
N LEU A 85 6.63 -11.38 -17.36
CA LEU A 85 5.18 -11.62 -17.42
C LEU A 85 4.53 -10.84 -18.57
N ASP A 86 3.31 -11.26 -18.93
CA ASP A 86 2.46 -10.48 -19.82
C ASP A 86 1.95 -9.22 -19.09
N TYR A 87 2.76 -8.16 -19.08
CA TYR A 87 2.46 -6.90 -18.42
C TYR A 87 1.15 -6.27 -18.92
N THR A 88 0.77 -6.55 -20.18
CA THR A 88 -0.48 -6.10 -20.77
C THR A 88 -1.68 -6.77 -20.11
N ALA A 89 -1.60 -8.09 -19.86
CA ALA A 89 -2.66 -8.81 -19.14
C ALA A 89 -2.78 -8.38 -17.67
N LEU A 90 -1.71 -7.85 -17.08
CA LEU A 90 -1.70 -7.35 -15.69
C LEU A 90 -2.31 -5.95 -15.56
N LYS A 91 -2.13 -5.09 -16.58
CA LYS A 91 -2.76 -3.77 -16.66
C LYS A 91 -4.11 -3.88 -17.37
N ASN A 92 -5.11 -4.38 -16.65
CA ASN A 92 -6.49 -4.47 -17.13
C ASN A 92 -7.19 -3.09 -17.13
N ARG A 93 -6.59 -2.08 -17.79
CA ARG A 93 -7.20 -0.78 -18.06
C ARG A 93 -6.99 -0.41 -19.52
N SER A 94 -8.11 -0.26 -20.21
CA SER A 94 -8.35 0.34 -21.52
C SER A 94 -7.31 1.38 -21.94
N PHE A 95 -6.20 0.92 -22.51
CA PHE A 95 -5.61 1.66 -23.60
C PHE A 95 -6.65 1.55 -24.73
N GLY A 96 -7.10 2.67 -25.30
CA GLY A 96 -8.12 2.70 -26.38
C GLY A 96 -7.71 1.98 -27.67
N HIS A 97 -6.67 1.15 -27.61
CA HIS A 97 -6.08 0.39 -28.69
C HIS A 97 -6.05 -1.09 -28.30
N LYS A 98 -6.43 -1.97 -29.24
CA LYS A 98 -6.27 -3.42 -29.07
C LYS A 98 -4.78 -3.75 -29.03
N LEU A 99 -4.30 -4.12 -27.86
CA LEU A 99 -2.94 -4.63 -27.70
C LEU A 99 -2.83 -6.03 -28.34
N PRO A 100 -1.65 -6.39 -28.87
CA PRO A 100 -1.43 -7.70 -29.47
C PRO A 100 -1.70 -8.80 -28.43
N LYS A 101 -2.23 -9.94 -28.90
CA LYS A 101 -2.42 -11.11 -28.03
C LYS A 101 -1.04 -11.62 -27.58
N PRO A 102 -0.91 -12.08 -26.32
CA PRO A 102 0.33 -12.69 -25.86
C PRO A 102 0.70 -13.90 -26.72
N VAL A 103 2.00 -14.03 -26.99
CA VAL A 103 2.56 -15.08 -27.86
C VAL A 103 2.52 -16.45 -27.15
N ASP A 104 2.72 -16.48 -25.82
CA ASP A 104 2.60 -17.69 -25.01
C ASP A 104 2.04 -17.36 -23.62
N LYS A 105 0.83 -17.88 -23.33
CA LYS A 105 0.14 -17.68 -22.05
C LYS A 105 0.76 -18.51 -20.91
N ASN A 106 1.55 -19.53 -21.21
CA ASN A 106 2.08 -20.47 -20.21
C ASN A 106 3.40 -20.00 -19.58
N ILE A 107 4.04 -18.95 -20.11
CA ILE A 107 5.29 -18.37 -19.56
C ILE A 107 5.14 -18.07 -18.06
N ILE A 108 3.98 -17.56 -17.65
CA ILE A 108 3.66 -17.27 -16.25
C ILE A 108 3.90 -18.47 -15.33
N LEU A 109 3.57 -19.69 -15.78
CA LEU A 109 3.70 -20.92 -14.98
C LEU A 109 5.16 -21.30 -14.72
N ASN A 110 6.09 -20.87 -15.58
CA ASN A 110 7.51 -21.07 -15.39
C ASN A 110 8.09 -19.98 -14.48
N VAL A 111 7.67 -18.73 -14.66
CA VAL A 111 8.13 -17.58 -13.89
C VAL A 111 7.78 -17.73 -12.41
N VAL A 112 6.54 -18.16 -12.10
CA VAL A 112 6.09 -18.31 -10.70
C VAL A 112 6.86 -19.37 -9.90
N LYS A 113 7.55 -20.30 -10.59
CA LYS A 113 8.35 -21.35 -9.95
C LYS A 113 9.78 -20.91 -9.65
N SER A 114 10.24 -19.80 -10.21
CA SER A 114 11.62 -19.36 -10.06
C SER A 114 11.90 -18.81 -8.65
N LEU A 115 13.13 -19.00 -8.17
CA LEU A 115 13.59 -18.41 -6.91
C LEU A 115 13.52 -16.87 -6.94
N LYS A 116 13.91 -16.27 -8.08
CA LYS A 116 13.88 -14.82 -8.27
C LYS A 116 12.47 -14.26 -8.10
N PHE A 117 11.47 -14.91 -8.69
CA PHE A 117 10.07 -14.54 -8.49
C PHE A 117 9.67 -14.63 -7.01
N ARG A 118 9.98 -15.73 -6.32
CA ARG A 118 9.64 -15.90 -4.90
C ARG A 118 10.23 -14.75 -4.06
N ASN A 119 11.49 -14.41 -4.28
CA ASN A 119 12.15 -13.32 -3.55
C ASN A 119 11.48 -11.97 -3.79
N ILE A 120 11.08 -11.67 -5.03
CA ILE A 120 10.42 -10.43 -5.41
C ILE A 120 9.03 -10.32 -4.76
N ILE A 121 8.25 -11.40 -4.78
CA ILE A 121 6.94 -11.44 -4.14
C ILE A 121 7.08 -11.33 -2.63
N THR A 122 8.03 -12.03 -2.01
CA THR A 122 8.29 -11.92 -0.57
C THR A 122 8.68 -10.49 -0.17
N ALA A 123 9.54 -9.82 -0.95
CA ALA A 123 9.89 -8.42 -0.70
C ALA A 123 8.66 -7.51 -0.78
N LYS A 124 7.78 -7.71 -1.78
CA LYS A 124 6.52 -6.97 -1.89
C LYS A 124 5.59 -7.21 -0.71
N ILE A 125 5.38 -8.47 -0.33
CA ILE A 125 4.48 -8.83 0.78
C ILE A 125 4.98 -8.19 2.08
N ARG A 126 6.29 -8.23 2.36
CA ARG A 126 6.86 -7.62 3.57
C ARG A 126 6.51 -6.13 3.67
N VAL A 127 6.69 -5.39 2.58
CA VAL A 127 6.39 -3.95 2.57
C VAL A 127 4.90 -3.66 2.70
N LEU A 128 4.06 -4.47 2.05
CA LEU A 128 2.60 -4.34 2.19
C LEU A 128 2.14 -4.65 3.63
N SER A 129 2.76 -5.62 4.29
CA SER A 129 2.53 -5.90 5.72
C SER A 129 2.96 -4.71 6.59
N ASP A 130 4.15 -4.15 6.36
CA ASP A 130 4.61 -2.96 7.08
C ASP A 130 3.65 -1.77 6.91
N LEU A 131 3.15 -1.54 5.69
CA LEU A 131 2.13 -0.51 5.42
C LEU A 131 0.82 -0.78 6.17
N GLN A 132 0.36 -2.02 6.15
CA GLN A 132 -0.88 -2.42 6.85
C GLN A 132 -0.76 -2.16 8.36
N GLU A 133 0.36 -2.53 8.97
CA GLU A 133 0.61 -2.27 10.40
C GLU A 133 0.54 -0.78 10.72
N ARG A 134 1.21 0.07 9.93
CA ARG A 134 1.19 1.52 10.16
C ARG A 134 -0.20 2.13 9.91
N TYR A 135 -0.98 1.62 8.97
CA TYR A 135 -2.38 2.06 8.77
C TYR A 135 -3.26 1.71 9.98
N MET A 136 -3.11 0.51 10.54
CA MET A 136 -3.83 0.13 11.76
C MET A 136 -3.43 1.03 12.93
N GLU A 137 -2.15 1.34 13.07
CA GLU A 137 -1.63 2.24 14.10
C GLU A 137 -2.22 3.66 13.98
N ILE A 138 -2.25 4.23 12.78
CA ILE A 138 -2.90 5.52 12.51
C ILE A 138 -4.39 5.48 12.84
N GLN A 139 -5.08 4.40 12.50
CA GLN A 139 -6.51 4.27 12.78
C GLN A 139 -6.79 4.32 14.29
N VAL A 140 -6.02 3.56 15.08
CA VAL A 140 -6.14 3.55 16.56
C VAL A 140 -5.90 4.95 17.13
N ILE A 141 -4.87 5.66 16.65
CA ILE A 141 -4.56 7.02 17.12
C ILE A 141 -5.69 7.99 16.75
N ASN A 142 -6.22 7.90 15.53
CA ASN A 142 -7.33 8.75 15.09
C ASN A 142 -8.59 8.52 15.92
N ASP A 143 -8.93 7.26 16.19
CA ASP A 143 -10.08 6.90 17.02
C ASP A 143 -9.94 7.49 18.43
N HIS A 144 -8.73 7.42 19.01
CA HIS A 144 -8.42 8.02 20.31
C HIS A 144 -8.53 9.56 20.28
N ILE A 145 -7.98 10.23 19.26
CA ILE A 145 -8.11 11.69 19.09
C ILE A 145 -9.59 12.08 18.98
N ILE A 146 -10.39 11.36 18.20
CA ILE A 146 -11.83 11.63 18.05
C ILE A 146 -12.55 11.49 19.40
N GLN A 147 -12.20 10.48 20.21
CA GLN A 147 -12.77 10.31 21.54
C GLN A 147 -12.44 11.50 22.45
N LEU A 148 -11.18 11.96 22.47
CA LEU A 148 -10.76 13.11 23.27
C LEU A 148 -11.45 14.42 22.85
N LEU A 149 -11.82 14.55 21.58
CA LEU A 149 -12.57 15.69 21.07
C LEU A 149 -14.07 15.60 21.38
N ARG A 150 -14.63 14.38 21.54
CA ARG A 150 -16.05 14.14 21.84
C ARG A 150 -16.39 14.10 23.33
N SER A 151 -15.41 13.78 24.19
CA SER A 151 -15.59 13.69 25.65
C SER A 151 -15.58 15.04 26.36
N ARG A 152 -15.73 16.13 25.59
CA ARG A 152 -15.78 17.52 26.03
C ARG A 152 -17.07 18.16 25.56
#